data_AF-A0A436RUP3-F1
#
_entry.id   AF-A0A436RUP3-F1
#
_cell.length_a   1.000
_cell.length_b   1.000
_cell.length_c   1.000
_cell.angle_alpha   90.00
_cell.angle_beta   90.00
_cell.angle_gamma   90.00
#
_symmetry.space_group_name_H-M   'P 1'
#
loop_
_entity.id
_entity.type
_entity.pdbx_description
1 polymer ?
#
loop_
_entity_poly.entity_id
_entity_poly.type
_entity_poly.pdbx_seq_one_letter_code
_entity_poly.pdbx_strand_id
1 'polypeptide(L)' 'LNTLLLESGRTFAERVLELRLQKACAMLSDVRNDAAKVSDIALAAGFNDVSYFNRRFQGRFGASPTQYRGG' A
#
# COMPACT_ATOMS: atom_id res chain seq x y z
N LEU A 1 18.38 18.46 12.88
CA LEU A 1 17.85 17.18 13.41
C LEU A 1 17.42 16.28 12.24
N ASN A 2 18.36 15.77 11.45
CA ASN A 2 18.05 14.86 10.33
C ASN A 2 19.11 13.74 10.21
N THR A 3 19.70 13.36 11.36
CA THR A 3 20.94 12.57 11.42
C THR A 3 20.86 11.32 12.29
N LEU A 4 19.66 10.92 12.75
CA LEU A 4 19.48 9.73 13.60
C LEU A 4 18.77 8.56 12.89
N LEU A 5 18.47 8.66 11.60
CA LEU A 5 17.83 7.58 10.82
C LEU A 5 18.81 6.86 9.88
N LEU A 6 20.13 7.07 10.04
CA LEU A 6 21.13 6.49 9.14
C LEU A 6 21.59 5.07 9.52
N GLU A 7 21.23 4.56 10.70
CA GLU A 7 21.62 3.20 11.12
C GLU A 7 20.53 2.13 10.91
N SER A 8 19.38 2.51 10.36
CA SER A 8 18.44 1.56 9.75
C SER A 8 17.92 2.20 8.48
N GLY A 9 18.31 1.70 7.31
CA GLY A 9 18.12 2.33 5.99
C GLY A 9 16.68 2.45 5.50
N ARG A 10 15.72 2.73 6.39
CA ARG A 10 14.33 3.06 6.08
C ARG A 10 13.94 4.29 6.89
N THR A 11 13.72 5.40 6.19
CA THR A 11 13.15 6.61 6.76
C THR A 11 11.77 6.33 7.37
N PHE A 12 11.33 7.19 8.29
CA PHE A 12 9.99 7.11 8.87
C PHE A 12 8.90 7.07 7.77
N ALA A 13 9.05 7.87 6.72
CA ALA A 13 8.12 7.89 5.59
C ALA A 13 8.04 6.54 4.86
N GLU A 14 9.17 5.86 4.66
CA GLU A 14 9.20 4.52 4.06
C GLU A 14 8.55 3.48 4.98
N ARG A 15 8.73 3.60 6.30
CA ARG A 15 8.05 2.71 7.26
C ARG A 15 6.53 2.90 7.22
N VAL A 16 6.06 4.14 7.20
CA VAL A 16 4.63 4.46 7.08
C VAL A 16 4.09 3.91 5.75
N LEU A 17 4.80 4.14 4.64
CA LEU A 17 4.40 3.61 3.35
C LEU A 17 4.27 2.09 3.36
N GLU A 18 5.26 1.37 3.89
CA GLU A 18 5.23 -0.09 3.98
C GLU A 18 4.01 -0.57 4.78
N LEU A 19 3.68 0.08 5.90
CA LEU A 19 2.49 -0.25 6.70
C LEU A 19 1.19 -0.03 5.92
N ARG A 20 1.08 1.07 5.16
CA ARG A 20 -0.08 1.34 4.31
C ARG A 20 -0.24 0.29 3.21
N LEU A 21 0.87 -0.09 2.57
CA LEU A 21 0.89 -1.12 1.53
C LEU A 21 0.49 -2.49 2.09
N GLN A 22 0.98 -2.87 3.27
CA GLN A 22 0.60 -4.10 3.96
C GLN A 22 -0.89 -4.12 4.33
N LYS A 23 -1.42 -3.00 4.84
CA LYS A 23 -2.85 -2.87 5.13
C LYS A 23 -3.71 -3.04 3.88
N ALA A 24 -3.36 -2.36 2.78
CA ALA A 24 -4.08 -2.49 1.52
C ALA A 24 -4.04 -3.94 0.99
N CYS A 25 -2.89 -4.60 1.08
CA CYS A 25 -2.71 -5.99 0.69
C CYS A 25 -3.64 -6.92 1.47
N ALA A 26 -3.66 -6.81 2.81
CA ALA A 26 -4.57 -7.58 3.65
C ALA A 26 -6.04 -7.35 3.30
N MET A 27 -6.44 -6.10 3.03
CA MET A 27 -7.81 -5.77 2.62
C MET A 27 -8.16 -6.34 1.24
N LEU A 28 -7.22 -6.33 0.29
CA LEU A 28 -7.42 -6.88 -1.06
C LEU A 28 -7.53 -8.40 -1.08
N SER A 29 -6.94 -9.10 -0.10
CA SER A 29 -7.03 -10.56 0.04
C SER A 29 -8.20 -11.04 0.90
N ASP A 30 -8.94 -10.14 1.53
CA ASP A 30 -10.10 -10.48 2.35
C ASP A 30 -11.37 -10.48 1.49
N VAL A 31 -11.99 -11.66 1.35
CA VAL A 31 -13.24 -11.91 0.60
C VAL A 31 -14.38 -10.94 0.97
N ARG A 32 -14.38 -10.41 2.20
CA ARG A 32 -15.36 -9.42 2.65
C ARG A 32 -15.28 -8.12 1.87
N ASN A 33 -14.15 -7.83 1.22
CA ASN A 33 -13.89 -6.63 0.45
C ASN A 33 -13.96 -6.85 -1.07
N ASP A 34 -14.39 -8.02 -1.56
CA ASP A 34 -14.42 -8.32 -3.00
C ASP A 34 -15.23 -7.29 -3.81
N ALA A 35 -16.36 -6.84 -3.25
CA ALA A 35 -17.22 -5.82 -3.84
C ALA A 35 -16.70 -4.38 -3.66
N ALA A 36 -15.71 -4.15 -2.80
CA ALA A 36 -15.20 -2.80 -2.52
C ALA A 36 -14.33 -2.30 -3.68
N LYS A 37 -14.45 -1.04 -4.10
CA LYS A 37 -13.57 -0.52 -5.15
C LYS A 37 -12.13 -0.46 -4.65
N VAL A 38 -11.17 -0.71 -5.55
CA VAL A 38 -9.73 -0.58 -5.25
C VAL A 38 -9.39 0.81 -4.71
N SER A 39 -10.05 1.86 -5.23
CA SER A 39 -9.91 3.24 -4.73
C SER A 39 -10.30 3.39 -3.27
N ASP A 40 -11.36 2.72 -2.84
CA ASP A 40 -11.88 2.81 -1.47
C ASP A 40 -10.93 2.09 -0.52
N ILE A 41 -10.36 0.95 -0.94
CA ILE A 41 -9.30 0.26 -0.20
C ILE A 41 -8.05 1.13 -0.09
N ALA A 42 -7.64 1.82 -1.16
CA ALA A 42 -6.50 2.73 -1.13
C ALA A 42 -6.71 3.84 -0.09
N LEU A 43 -7.89 4.46 -0.09
CA LEU A 43 -8.26 5.49 0.87
C LEU A 43 -8.27 4.95 2.31
N ALA A 44 -8.91 3.81 2.54
CA ALA A 44 -8.95 3.15 3.84
C ALA A 44 -7.55 2.74 4.35
N ALA A 45 -6.64 2.41 3.44
CA ALA A 45 -5.24 2.13 3.74
C ALA A 45 -4.40 3.39 3.99
N GLY A 46 -4.95 4.60 3.81
CA GLY A 46 -4.29 5.88 4.09
C GLY A 46 -3.60 6.51 2.89
N PHE A 47 -3.98 6.15 1.65
CA PHE A 47 -3.53 6.83 0.44
C PHE A 47 -4.54 7.89 0.02
N ASN A 48 -4.06 9.09 -0.27
CA ASN A 48 -4.88 10.19 -0.81
C ASN A 48 -4.81 10.26 -2.35
N ASP A 49 -3.94 9.49 -2.97
CA ASP A 49 -3.73 9.44 -4.42
C ASP A 49 -3.69 7.98 -4.89
N VAL A 50 -4.68 7.60 -5.69
CA VAL A 50 -4.85 6.23 -6.19
C VAL A 50 -3.76 5.85 -7.20
N SER A 51 -3.29 6.81 -8.01
CA SER A 51 -2.23 6.58 -9.00
C SER A 51 -0.87 6.34 -8.33
N TYR A 52 -0.59 7.05 -7.24
CA TYR A 52 0.58 6.81 -6.40
C TYR A 52 0.47 5.46 -5.69
N PHE A 53 -0.70 5.15 -5.11
CA PHE A 53 -0.97 3.84 -4.51
C PHE A 53 -0.69 2.71 -5.51
N ASN A 54 -1.30 2.74 -6.69
CA ASN A 54 -1.14 1.69 -7.71
C ASN A 54 0.34 1.45 -8.06
N ARG A 55 1.10 2.53 -8.31
CA ARG A 55 2.53 2.44 -8.62
C ARG A 55 3.34 1.82 -7.48
N ARG A 56 3.12 2.25 -6.23
CA ARG A 56 3.86 1.73 -5.07
C ARG A 56 3.45 0.30 -4.73
N PHE A 57 2.18 -0.04 -4.87
CA PHE A 57 1.66 -1.39 -4.66
C PHE A 57 2.26 -2.36 -5.68
N GLN A 58 2.19 -2.04 -6.97
CA GLN A 58 2.80 -2.87 -8.01
C GLN A 58 4.32 -2.98 -7.84
N GLY A 59 5.02 -1.89 -7.53
CA GLY A 59 6.45 -1.94 -7.27
C GLY A 59 6.82 -2.81 -6.06
N ARG A 60 5.93 -2.95 -5.07
CA ARG A 60 6.16 -3.71 -3.85
C ARG A 60 5.74 -5.18 -3.93
N PHE A 61 4.66 -5.48 -4.65
CA PHE A 61 4.02 -6.80 -4.71
C PHE A 61 4.07 -7.45 -6.10
N GLY A 62 4.60 -6.77 -7.12
CA GLY A 62 4.78 -7.30 -8.48
C GLY A 62 3.52 -7.32 -9.35
N ALA A 63 2.34 -7.05 -8.78
CA ALA A 63 1.06 -7.00 -9.50
C ALA A 63 0.28 -5.74 -9.15
N SER A 64 -0.55 -5.25 -10.07
CA SER A 64 -1.47 -4.15 -9.75
C SER A 64 -2.48 -4.61 -8.67
N PRO A 65 -3.05 -3.70 -7.88
CA PRO A 65 -4.04 -4.04 -6.86
C PRO A 65 -5.23 -4.86 -7.40
N THR A 66 -5.70 -4.53 -8.61
CA THR A 66 -6.77 -5.28 -9.28
C THR A 66 -6.33 -6.71 -9.59
N GLN A 67 -5.17 -6.89 -10.23
CA GLN A 67 -4.62 -8.21 -10.52
C GLN A 67 -4.34 -9.03 -9.26
N TYR A 68 -3.94 -8.37 -8.17
CA TYR A 68 -3.64 -9.01 -6.90
C TYR A 68 -4.89 -9.55 -6.20
N ARG A 69 -6.02 -8.81 -6.28
CA ARG A 69 -7.32 -9.26 -5.75
C ARG A 69 -7.86 -10.46 -6.55
N GLY A 70 -7.69 -10.40 -7.85
CA GLY A 70 -8.20 -11.40 -8.77
C GLY A 70 -8.04 -10.88 -10.18
N GLY A 71 -7.16 -11.52 -10.94
CA GLY A 71 -7.46 -11.72 -12.36
C GLY A 71 -8.74 -12.56 -12.49
#